data_AF-A0AAV6HZD9-F1
#
_entry.id   AF-A0AAV6HZD9-F1
#
_cell.length_a   1.000
_cell.length_b   1.000
_cell.length_c   1.000
_cell.angle_alpha   90.00
_cell.angle_beta   90.00
_cell.angle_gamma   90.00
#
_symmetry.space_group_name_H-M   'P 1'
#
loop_
_entity.id
_entity.type
_entity.pdbx_description
1 polymer ?
#
loop_
_entity_poly.entity_id
_entity_poly.type
_entity_poly.pdbx_seq_one_letter_code
_entity_poly.pdbx_strand_id
1 'polypeptide(L)'
;MPQSFRAVPMKTGSLDVRTNGRRKESQEDYRNLRKSLCVGYANQLAERMMRHNGYRTLGFKPQLVQVHPSSVLKTDEEGMLPNYVVYHELISTTRPFMRNLSGGTVLSEEQTKGENPSLPEKEIGVATPDDRESRIQAARDRFLSRKTKG
;
A
#
# COMPACT_ATOMS: atom_id res chain seq x y z
N MET A 1 -59.21 36.11 34.46
CA MET A 1 -57.94 36.65 33.93
C MET A 1 -56.91 35.52 33.86
N PRO A 2 -56.65 34.88 32.71
CA PRO A 2 -55.47 34.02 32.56
C PRO A 2 -54.33 34.82 31.90
N GLN A 3 -53.11 34.70 32.45
CA GLN A 3 -51.91 35.35 31.90
C GLN A 3 -51.43 34.57 30.67
N SER A 4 -51.23 35.27 29.55
CA SER A 4 -50.70 34.68 28.32
C SER A 4 -49.18 34.46 28.44
N PHE A 5 -48.72 33.21 28.35
CA PHE A 5 -47.30 32.91 28.17
C PHE A 5 -46.94 33.03 26.68
N ARG A 6 -46.02 33.95 26.34
CA ARG A 6 -45.43 34.05 25.00
C ARG A 6 -44.39 32.95 24.82
N ALA A 7 -44.55 32.12 23.78
CA ALA A 7 -43.51 31.23 23.31
C ALA A 7 -42.40 32.03 22.62
N VAL A 8 -41.15 31.82 23.03
CA VAL A 8 -39.97 32.39 22.38
C VAL A 8 -39.55 31.44 21.25
N PRO A 9 -39.41 31.88 19.98
CA PRO A 9 -38.99 30.99 18.91
C PRO A 9 -37.52 30.61 19.09
N MET A 10 -37.24 29.30 19.13
CA MET A 10 -35.90 28.76 19.02
C MET A 10 -35.35 29.10 17.63
N LYS A 11 -34.24 29.86 17.59
CA LYS A 11 -33.45 29.99 16.37
C LYS A 11 -32.77 28.65 16.09
N THR A 12 -33.24 27.92 15.09
CA THR A 12 -32.47 26.84 14.47
C THR A 12 -31.26 27.48 13.78
N GLY A 13 -30.11 27.45 14.44
CA GLY A 13 -28.86 27.80 13.79
C GLY A 13 -28.61 26.84 12.63
N SER A 14 -28.31 27.39 11.44
CA SER A 14 -27.74 26.60 10.35
C SER A 14 -26.44 25.98 10.87
N LEU A 15 -26.44 24.68 11.09
CA LEU A 15 -25.21 23.90 11.19
C LEU A 15 -24.66 23.79 9.77
N ASP A 16 -24.04 24.87 9.29
CA ASP A 16 -23.18 24.83 8.12
C ASP A 16 -21.98 23.95 8.47
N VAL A 17 -22.16 22.64 8.32
CA VAL A 17 -21.09 21.68 8.45
C VAL A 17 -20.15 21.95 7.27
N ARG A 18 -19.05 22.65 7.56
CA ARG A 18 -17.85 22.68 6.71
C ARG A 18 -17.32 21.26 6.55
N THR A 19 -17.97 20.47 5.69
CA THR A 19 -17.73 19.03 5.48
C THR A 19 -16.51 18.74 4.60
N ASN A 20 -16.00 19.73 3.89
CA ASN A 20 -15.07 19.49 2.79
C ASN A 20 -13.62 19.23 3.26
N GLY A 21 -13.15 19.89 4.33
CA GLY A 21 -11.80 19.65 4.88
C GLY A 21 -11.68 18.32 5.64
N ARG A 22 -12.70 18.00 6.45
CA ARG A 22 -12.73 16.82 7.32
C ARG A 22 -12.75 15.49 6.56
N ARG A 23 -13.34 15.46 5.35
CA ARG A 23 -13.35 14.26 4.49
C ARG A 23 -11.97 13.94 3.91
N LYS A 24 -11.18 14.95 3.57
CA LYS A 24 -9.85 14.78 2.99
C LYS A 24 -8.86 14.29 4.04
N GLU A 25 -8.89 14.89 5.22
CA GLU A 25 -8.09 14.48 6.39
C GLU A 25 -8.41 13.02 6.80
N SER A 26 -9.68 12.64 6.83
CA SER A 26 -10.10 11.27 7.17
C SER A 26 -9.60 10.20 6.19
N GLN A 27 -9.43 10.52 4.91
CA GLN A 27 -8.87 9.58 3.92
C GLN A 27 -7.36 9.42 4.09
N GLU A 28 -6.67 10.53 4.38
CA GLU A 28 -5.24 10.55 4.68
C GLU A 28 -4.94 9.76 5.96
N ASP A 29 -5.73 9.97 7.01
CA ASP A 29 -5.62 9.22 8.28
C ASP A 29 -5.82 7.73 8.07
N TYR A 30 -6.79 7.33 7.25
CA TYR A 30 -7.04 5.92 6.93
C TYR A 30 -5.87 5.30 6.16
N ARG A 31 -5.28 6.04 5.22
CA ARG A 31 -4.07 5.63 4.47
C ARG A 31 -2.86 5.53 5.40
N ASN A 32 -2.67 6.48 6.30
CA ASN A 32 -1.58 6.50 7.27
C ASN A 32 -1.71 5.37 8.30
N LEU A 33 -2.92 5.10 8.76
CA LEU A 33 -3.23 3.95 9.62
C LEU A 33 -2.84 2.64 8.92
N ARG A 34 -3.30 2.42 7.67
CA ARG A 34 -2.93 1.23 6.89
C ARG A 34 -1.42 1.10 6.71
N LYS A 35 -0.73 2.19 6.37
CA LYS A 35 0.74 2.20 6.25
C LYS A 35 1.42 1.80 7.55
N SER A 36 1.01 2.40 8.67
CA SER A 36 1.60 2.10 9.99
C SER A 36 1.41 0.63 10.38
N LEU A 37 0.24 0.05 10.08
CA LEU A 37 -0.03 -1.38 10.30
C LEU A 37 0.83 -2.26 9.40
N CYS A 38 0.95 -1.94 8.10
CA CYS A 38 1.81 -2.68 7.18
C CYS A 38 3.27 -2.69 7.64
N VAL A 39 3.78 -1.56 8.17
CA VAL A 39 5.14 -1.48 8.70
C VAL A 39 5.29 -2.32 9.97
N GLY A 40 4.34 -2.23 10.91
CA GLY A 40 4.39 -2.99 12.16
C GLY A 40 4.24 -4.51 11.98
N TYR A 41 3.51 -4.94 10.95
CA TYR A 41 3.20 -6.34 10.66
C TYR A 41 3.82 -6.83 9.35
N ALA A 42 4.97 -6.29 8.94
CA ALA A 42 5.61 -6.62 7.65
C ALA A 42 5.92 -8.11 7.48
N ASN A 43 6.07 -8.86 8.57
CA ASN A 43 6.29 -10.31 8.56
C ASN A 43 4.99 -11.15 8.49
N GLN A 44 3.82 -10.52 8.65
CA GLN A 44 2.50 -11.16 8.59
C GLN A 44 1.75 -10.78 7.31
N LEU A 45 2.43 -10.94 6.17
CA LEU A 45 1.87 -10.73 4.84
C LEU A 45 1.47 -12.05 4.20
N ALA A 46 0.38 -12.00 3.43
CA ALA A 46 -0.04 -13.10 2.58
C ALA A 46 -0.39 -12.59 1.18
N GLU A 47 0.01 -13.35 0.17
CA GLU A 47 -0.25 -13.09 -1.25
C GLU A 47 -1.34 -14.03 -1.74
N ARG A 48 -2.28 -13.51 -2.51
CA ARG A 48 -3.36 -14.29 -3.12
C ARG A 48 -2.86 -15.07 -4.33
N MET A 49 -3.32 -16.30 -4.49
CA MET A 49 -3.06 -17.10 -5.69
C MET A 49 -3.77 -16.51 -6.91
N MET A 50 -3.11 -16.55 -8.08
CA MET A 50 -3.58 -15.86 -9.30
C MET A 50 -5.00 -16.27 -9.75
N ARG A 51 -5.38 -17.54 -9.51
CA ARG A 51 -6.61 -18.13 -10.07
C ARG A 51 -7.72 -18.36 -9.06
N HIS A 52 -7.49 -18.12 -7.77
CA HIS A 52 -8.48 -18.38 -6.73
C HIS A 52 -8.17 -17.63 -5.43
N ASN A 53 -9.15 -17.58 -4.53
CA ASN A 53 -9.06 -16.86 -3.26
C ASN A 53 -8.29 -17.60 -2.15
N GLY A 54 -7.33 -18.44 -2.54
CA GLY A 54 -6.37 -19.05 -1.62
C GLY A 54 -5.17 -18.12 -1.46
N TYR A 55 -4.57 -18.11 -0.28
CA TYR A 55 -3.43 -17.24 0.01
C TYR A 55 -2.21 -18.05 0.41
N ARG A 56 -1.03 -17.48 0.16
CA ARG A 56 0.27 -18.01 0.59
C ARG A 56 0.93 -16.99 1.49
N THR A 57 1.29 -17.41 2.70
CA THR A 57 2.03 -16.54 3.64
C THR A 57 3.44 -16.26 3.12
N LEU A 58 3.95 -15.05 3.34
CA LEU A 58 5.27 -14.60 2.88
C LEU A 58 6.37 -14.71 3.96
N GLY A 59 6.02 -15.17 5.17
CA GLY A 59 6.95 -15.32 6.28
C GLY A 59 7.89 -16.54 6.18
N PHE A 60 8.60 -16.85 7.27
CA PHE A 60 9.64 -17.89 7.34
C PHE A 60 9.18 -19.31 6.96
N LYS A 61 7.88 -19.60 7.03
CA LYS A 61 7.28 -20.86 6.58
C LYS A 61 6.08 -20.55 5.68
N PRO A 62 6.29 -20.40 4.38
CA PRO A 62 5.20 -20.11 3.46
C PRO A 62 4.27 -21.33 3.39
N GLN A 63 3.01 -21.13 3.72
CA GLN A 63 1.97 -22.17 3.69
C GLN A 63 0.69 -21.65 3.04
N LEU A 64 -0.09 -22.57 2.50
CA LEU A 64 -1.40 -22.26 1.93
C LEU A 64 -2.40 -22.02 3.07
N VAL A 65 -3.02 -20.85 3.06
CA VAL A 65 -4.01 -20.43 4.04
C VAL A 65 -5.28 -19.94 3.34
N GLN A 66 -6.41 -20.05 4.02
CA GLN A 66 -7.68 -19.50 3.56
C GLN A 66 -8.11 -18.32 4.43
N VAL A 67 -8.90 -17.44 3.86
CA VAL A 67 -9.59 -16.40 4.64
C VAL A 67 -10.60 -17.08 5.55
N HIS A 68 -10.57 -16.75 6.85
CA HIS A 68 -11.57 -17.26 7.77
C HIS A 68 -12.97 -16.74 7.38
N PRO A 69 -14.04 -17.55 7.44
CA PRO A 69 -15.39 -17.14 7.01
C PRO A 69 -15.96 -15.91 7.72
N SER A 70 -15.48 -15.59 8.92
CA SER A 70 -15.89 -14.39 9.66
C SER A 70 -15.23 -13.10 9.19
N SER A 71 -14.33 -13.15 8.21
CA SER A 71 -13.60 -11.98 7.72
C SER A 71 -14.47 -11.18 6.75
N VAL A 72 -14.44 -9.86 6.88
CA VAL A 72 -15.22 -8.92 6.04
C VAL A 72 -14.33 -8.35 4.94
N LEU A 73 -13.67 -9.21 4.16
CA LEU A 73 -12.95 -8.75 2.97
C LEU A 73 -13.93 -8.60 1.82
N LYS A 74 -13.87 -7.45 1.15
CA LYS A 74 -14.63 -7.20 -0.05
C LYS A 74 -13.95 -7.86 -1.24
N THR A 75 -14.76 -8.48 -2.10
CA THR A 75 -14.33 -8.95 -3.40
C THR A 75 -14.53 -7.85 -4.44
N ASP A 76 -13.71 -7.87 -5.48
CA ASP A 76 -13.85 -7.03 -6.67
C ASP A 76 -15.00 -7.56 -7.56
N GLU A 77 -15.21 -6.93 -8.72
CA GLU A 77 -16.30 -7.26 -9.66
C GLU A 77 -16.23 -8.72 -10.16
N GLU A 78 -15.04 -9.30 -10.24
CA GLU A 78 -14.81 -10.70 -10.62
C GLU A 78 -14.96 -11.70 -9.45
N GLY A 79 -15.39 -11.26 -8.27
CA GLY A 79 -15.49 -12.13 -7.08
C GLY A 79 -14.13 -12.45 -6.44
N MET A 80 -13.12 -11.66 -6.78
CA MET A 80 -11.72 -11.85 -6.44
C MET A 80 -11.33 -11.03 -5.21
N LEU A 81 -10.64 -11.64 -4.25
CA LEU A 81 -10.15 -10.92 -3.06
C LEU A 81 -8.88 -10.11 -3.35
N PRO A 82 -8.46 -9.18 -2.47
CA PRO A 82 -7.24 -8.39 -2.67
C PRO A 82 -5.97 -9.24 -2.83
N ASN A 83 -5.05 -8.80 -3.69
CA ASN A 83 -3.82 -9.54 -3.97
C ASN A 83 -2.90 -9.67 -2.75
N TYR A 84 -2.85 -8.66 -1.89
CA TYR A 84 -2.04 -8.67 -0.67
C TYR A 84 -2.90 -8.35 0.55
N VAL A 85 -2.67 -9.09 1.62
CA VAL A 85 -3.33 -8.86 2.91
C VAL A 85 -2.31 -8.93 4.04
N VAL A 86 -2.52 -8.07 5.03
CA VAL A 86 -1.87 -8.21 6.34
C VAL A 86 -2.83 -8.97 7.24
N TYR A 87 -2.37 -10.06 7.84
CA TYR A 87 -3.12 -10.82 8.85
C TYR A 87 -2.57 -10.51 10.25
N HIS A 88 -3.41 -10.65 11.28
CA HIS A 88 -2.96 -10.51 12.68
C HIS A 88 -2.92 -11.84 13.41
N GLU A 89 -3.71 -12.82 12.93
CA GLU A 89 -3.83 -14.13 13.55
C GLU A 89 -3.78 -15.22 12.47
N LEU A 90 -3.05 -16.29 12.80
CA LEU A 90 -2.99 -17.51 12.03
C LEU A 90 -3.53 -18.66 12.89
N ILE A 91 -4.67 -19.20 12.47
CA ILE A 91 -5.35 -20.29 13.17
C ILE A 91 -4.86 -21.61 12.57
N SER A 92 -4.03 -22.31 13.34
CA SER A 92 -3.53 -23.63 12.96
C SER A 92 -4.61 -24.69 13.21
N THR A 93 -5.27 -25.13 12.14
CA THR A 93 -6.18 -26.28 12.15
C THR A 93 -5.82 -27.21 11.00
N THR A 94 -6.60 -28.27 10.76
CA THR A 94 -6.47 -29.12 9.57
C THR A 94 -6.42 -28.32 8.26
N ARG A 95 -7.10 -27.17 8.21
CA ARG A 95 -6.95 -26.16 7.15
C ARG A 95 -6.58 -24.83 7.79
N PRO A 96 -5.35 -24.34 7.61
CA PRO A 96 -4.94 -23.07 8.20
C PRO A 96 -5.80 -21.89 7.72
N PHE A 97 -6.26 -21.08 8.67
CA PHE A 97 -7.04 -19.87 8.38
C PHE A 97 -6.33 -18.62 8.90
N MET A 98 -6.54 -17.50 8.23
CA MET A 98 -6.11 -16.18 8.70
C MET A 98 -7.31 -15.29 9.04
N ARG A 99 -7.14 -14.46 10.09
CA ARG A 99 -8.18 -13.58 10.65
C ARG A 99 -7.62 -12.17 10.87
N ASN A 100 -8.55 -11.21 11.01
CA ASN A 100 -8.29 -9.78 11.19
C ASN A 100 -7.47 -9.26 10.01
N LEU A 101 -8.03 -9.39 8.81
CA LEU A 101 -7.34 -9.04 7.58
C LEU A 101 -7.53 -7.56 7.30
N SER A 102 -6.45 -6.85 7.06
CA SER A 102 -6.53 -5.54 6.40
C SER A 102 -6.18 -5.74 4.92
N GLY A 103 -7.07 -5.27 4.05
CA GLY A 103 -6.82 -5.26 2.62
C GLY A 103 -5.62 -4.36 2.35
N GLY A 104 -4.48 -4.98 2.04
CA GLY A 104 -3.29 -4.29 1.64
C GLY A 104 -3.48 -3.84 0.21
N THR A 105 -3.94 -2.61 0.00
CA THR A 105 -3.56 -1.84 -1.19
C THR A 105 -2.08 -1.47 -1.03
N VAL A 106 -1.22 -2.47 -0.93
CA VAL A 106 0.19 -2.29 -1.25
C VAL A 106 0.19 -2.39 -2.76
N LEU A 107 0.42 -1.26 -3.42
CA LEU A 107 0.45 -1.07 -4.88
C LEU A 107 -0.91 -0.80 -5.55
N SER A 108 -1.57 0.29 -5.20
CA SER A 108 -2.38 1.01 -6.20
C SER A 108 -2.07 2.50 -6.07
N GLU A 109 -1.36 2.97 -7.09
CA GLU A 109 -1.10 4.36 -7.47
C GLU A 109 -0.07 5.11 -6.60
N GLU A 110 1.20 4.92 -6.97
CA GLU A 110 1.99 6.11 -7.30
C GLU A 110 1.14 6.92 -8.30
N GLN A 111 0.72 8.10 -7.84
CA GLN A 111 0.10 9.11 -8.67
C GLN A 111 0.98 9.33 -9.89
N THR A 112 0.52 8.84 -11.04
CA THR A 112 0.98 9.35 -12.32
C THR A 112 0.60 10.83 -12.37
N LYS A 113 1.63 11.68 -12.34
CA LYS A 113 1.66 13.14 -12.51
C LYS A 113 1.14 13.99 -11.34
N GLY A 114 2.10 14.69 -10.71
CA GLY A 114 1.85 16.09 -10.34
C GLY A 114 2.60 16.66 -9.13
N GLU A 115 3.90 16.44 -8.97
CA GLU A 115 4.82 17.41 -8.36
C GLU A 115 6.28 16.94 -8.52
N ASN A 116 6.93 17.38 -9.59
CA ASN A 116 8.38 17.32 -9.74
C ASN A 116 8.96 18.66 -9.24
N PRO A 117 9.62 18.73 -8.07
CA PRO A 117 10.61 19.76 -7.83
C PRO A 117 11.87 19.41 -8.64
N SER A 118 11.95 20.01 -9.81
CA SER A 118 13.14 20.26 -10.66
C SER A 118 14.48 19.65 -10.19
N LEU A 119 14.88 18.52 -10.78
CA LEU A 119 16.28 18.08 -10.92
C LEU A 119 16.44 17.33 -12.26
N PRO A 120 17.61 17.43 -12.91
CA PRO A 120 17.72 17.61 -14.36
C PRO A 120 17.45 16.34 -15.15
N GLU A 121 16.88 16.53 -16.35
CA GLU A 121 16.66 15.48 -17.34
C GLU A 121 17.98 14.77 -17.65
N LYS A 122 18.06 13.49 -17.27
CA LYS A 122 19.08 12.60 -17.82
C LYS A 122 18.42 11.80 -18.93
N GLU A 123 18.65 12.26 -20.15
CA GLU A 123 18.32 11.56 -21.38
C GLU A 123 18.72 10.09 -21.26
N ILE A 124 17.75 9.19 -21.35
CA ILE A 124 18.01 7.76 -21.48
C ILE A 124 18.41 7.54 -22.94
N GLY A 125 19.67 7.86 -23.25
CA GLY A 125 20.30 7.35 -24.45
C GLY A 125 20.31 5.83 -24.37
N VAL A 126 19.65 5.18 -25.33
CA VAL A 126 19.82 3.74 -25.57
C VAL A 126 21.31 3.52 -25.82
N ALA A 127 22.03 3.05 -24.79
CA ALA A 127 23.45 2.74 -24.92
C ALA A 127 23.58 1.63 -25.94
N THR A 128 24.16 1.95 -27.10
CA THR A 128 24.57 0.98 -28.10
C THR A 128 25.49 -0.05 -27.46
N PRO A 129 25.45 -1.34 -27.88
CA PRO A 129 26.23 -2.41 -27.26
C PRO A 129 27.72 -2.10 -27.08
N ASP A 130 28.30 -1.30 -27.99
CA ASP A 130 29.68 -0.81 -27.96
C ASP A 130 30.05 -0.02 -26.69
N ASP A 131 29.11 0.71 -26.08
CA ASP A 131 29.39 1.58 -24.94
C ASP A 131 29.61 0.77 -23.65
N ARG A 132 28.93 -0.37 -23.51
CA ARG A 132 29.12 -1.26 -22.35
C ARG A 132 30.49 -1.94 -22.39
N GLU A 133 30.90 -2.43 -23.57
CA GLU A 133 32.22 -3.04 -23.73
C GLU A 133 33.35 -2.03 -23.60
N SER A 134 33.17 -0.82 -24.13
CA SER A 134 34.13 0.28 -23.99
C SER A 134 34.37 0.66 -22.52
N ARG A 135 33.32 0.70 -21.71
CA ARG A 135 33.42 0.97 -20.26
C ARG A 135 34.14 -0.14 -19.50
N ILE A 136 33.94 -1.40 -19.91
CA ILE A 136 34.59 -2.56 -19.30
C ILE A 136 36.09 -2.56 -19.67
N GLN A 137 36.42 -2.29 -20.93
CA GLN A 137 37.81 -2.23 -21.39
C GLN A 137 38.59 -1.10 -20.71
N ALA A 138 37.99 0.10 -20.62
CA ALA A 138 38.61 1.22 -19.91
C ALA A 138 38.87 0.93 -18.42
N ALA A 139 37.94 0.23 -17.75
CA ALA A 139 38.12 -0.16 -16.36
C ALA A 139 39.27 -1.17 -16.19
N ARG A 140 39.40 -2.10 -17.14
CA ARG A 140 40.46 -3.12 -17.17
C ARG A 140 41.85 -2.50 -17.37
N ASP A 141 41.99 -1.57 -18.31
CA ASP A 141 43.29 -0.93 -18.59
C ASP A 141 43.76 -0.06 -17.42
N ARG A 142 42.84 0.60 -16.73
CA ARG A 142 43.13 1.35 -15.49
C ARG A 142 43.56 0.45 -14.32
N PHE A 143 43.20 -0.82 -14.35
CA PHE A 143 43.63 -1.79 -13.35
C PHE A 143 45.03 -2.34 -13.69
N LEU A 144 45.27 -2.67 -14.94
CA LEU A 144 46.57 -3.17 -15.42
C LEU A 144 47.67 -2.12 -15.32
N SER A 145 47.37 -0.85 -15.60
CA SER A 145 48.35 0.24 -15.49
C SER A 145 48.83 0.50 -14.06
N ARG A 146 48.04 0.09 -13.04
CA ARG A 146 48.46 0.12 -11.64
C ARG A 146 49.40 -1.03 -11.26
N LYS A 147 49.42 -2.12 -12.04
CA LYS A 147 50.26 -3.29 -11.75
C LYS A 147 51.68 -3.21 -12.34
N THR A 148 51.99 -2.24 -13.20
CA THR A 148 53.30 -2.15 -13.86
C THR A 148 54.31 -1.22 -13.17
N LYS A 149 54.06 -0.84 -11.91
CA LYS A 149 55.08 -0.25 -11.02
C LYS A 149 55.22 -1.09 -9.76
N GLY A 150 55.85 -2.25 -9.92
CA GLY A 150 56.35 -3.12 -8.87
C GLY A 150 57.63 -3.76 -9.37
#